data_AF-A0A800D9I3-F1
#
_entry.id   AF-A0A800D9I3-F1
#
_cell.length_a   1.000
_cell.length_b   1.000
_cell.length_c   1.000
_cell.angle_alpha   90.00
_cell.angle_beta   90.00
_cell.angle_gamma   90.00
#
_symmetry.space_group_name_H-M   'P 1'
#
loop_
_entity.id
_entity.type
_entity.pdbx_description
1 polymer ?
#
loop_
_entity_poly.entity_id
_entity_poly.type
_entity_poly.pdbx_seq_one_letter_code
_entity_poly.pdbx_strand_id
1 'polypeptide(L)'
;MILRWYLALQLFGLAALPLTLHLFRHLPGRGYSFARPLGLLVGGWLFWILLTFGWLPNTGGAVLVVLALLAAAGLYLVSRSSDLPLPPRRHVLAAEILFLITFAAWCAVRAHMPRIETAGGEKWMEIGFLNAVLRSSRFPPHDPWLSGFAISYYYFGYVMMGMLVRLSAVPSTIGFNLGIASLFALTCTGAYGLVYALLAREGEGKAAWGGLLGPLLVVLTGNLEGLLEVFHARGLFPASFWRWLDIRSINVPPPPFSEGSWVPTRFIWWWQASRVIHDYAPWHTPTNPAEWEVIDEFPAFSFILGDMHPHLLGLPFVLLALALALALWMRPATGSRRRFTFHVALPFAPWRLLFYALCLGGLGFLNTWDFPIYLFVVVAAFGLSSNHRDPQSAVRSLLTFALLLAVGGFALYLPFWIGFRSQAGGLLPNLFNSTRFPQFLVMFGPLLLPVAALVVAAARRQGVKAGRVALWTGAILLGTILFLLLAALASPQGRQYLAAWRSGGPIPGLEHIPDAPRLVGRRLLERLLAPWTPLALAALFATAFLASLRPPSLRSAPLRPETAFALLLTATGALLTLAVEFFYLRDIFGTRMNTVFEFYF
;
A
#
# COMPACT_ATOMS: atom_id res chain seq x y z
N MET A 1 -30.33 -9.97 -1.25
CA MET A 1 -29.37 -9.09 -1.96
C MET A 1 -27.94 -9.57 -1.75
N ILE A 2 -27.51 -9.79 -0.49
CA ILE A 2 -26.20 -10.33 -0.12
C ILE A 2 -25.83 -11.58 -0.93
N LEU A 3 -26.72 -12.58 -1.01
CA LEU A 3 -26.45 -13.81 -1.78
C LEU A 3 -26.20 -13.55 -3.28
N ARG A 4 -26.98 -12.65 -3.91
CA ARG A 4 -26.80 -12.29 -5.33
C ARG A 4 -25.43 -11.63 -5.56
N TRP A 5 -25.02 -10.76 -4.64
CA TRP A 5 -23.70 -10.13 -4.68
C TRP A 5 -22.56 -11.14 -4.45
N TYR A 6 -22.71 -12.02 -3.47
CA TYR A 6 -21.76 -13.09 -3.20
C TYR A 6 -21.57 -13.97 -4.43
N LEU A 7 -22.66 -14.44 -5.06
CA LEU A 7 -22.60 -15.23 -6.28
C LEU A 7 -21.97 -14.45 -7.44
N ALA A 8 -22.25 -13.14 -7.58
CA ALA A 8 -21.58 -12.31 -8.56
C ALA A 8 -20.05 -12.33 -8.36
N LEU A 9 -19.55 -12.13 -7.13
CA LEU A 9 -18.12 -12.25 -6.81
C LEU A 9 -17.54 -13.63 -7.14
N GLN A 10 -18.32 -14.69 -6.90
CA GLN A 10 -17.91 -16.05 -7.27
C GLN A 10 -17.71 -16.20 -8.77
N LEU A 11 -18.58 -15.60 -9.60
CA LEU A 11 -18.44 -15.63 -11.05
C LEU A 11 -17.13 -14.98 -11.53
N PHE A 12 -16.72 -13.85 -10.93
CA PHE A 12 -15.42 -13.24 -11.23
C PHE A 12 -14.25 -14.17 -10.89
N GLY A 13 -14.29 -14.79 -9.70
CA GLY A 13 -13.27 -15.75 -9.27
C GLY A 13 -13.19 -16.97 -10.18
N LEU A 14 -14.33 -17.57 -10.53
CA LEU A 14 -14.40 -18.74 -11.41
C LEU A 14 -13.92 -18.42 -12.82
N ALA A 15 -14.30 -17.26 -13.39
CA ALA A 15 -13.86 -16.84 -14.72
C ALA A 15 -12.32 -16.69 -14.79
N ALA A 16 -11.71 -16.15 -13.73
CA ALA A 16 -10.26 -15.98 -13.67
C ALA A 16 -9.49 -17.20 -13.17
N LEU A 17 -10.17 -18.23 -12.63
CA LEU A 17 -9.52 -19.36 -11.99
C LEU A 17 -8.52 -20.10 -12.91
N PRO A 18 -8.85 -20.46 -14.17
CA PRO A 18 -7.92 -21.16 -15.04
C PRO A 18 -6.63 -20.35 -15.28
N LEU A 19 -6.79 -19.03 -15.52
CA LEU A 19 -5.69 -18.10 -15.69
C LEU A 19 -4.85 -17.99 -14.40
N THR A 20 -5.50 -17.89 -13.25
CA THR A 20 -4.87 -17.77 -11.92
C THR A 20 -3.99 -18.98 -11.62
N LEU A 21 -4.54 -20.18 -11.76
CA LEU A 21 -3.81 -21.43 -11.54
C LEU A 21 -2.56 -21.52 -12.44
N HIS A 22 -2.67 -21.00 -13.67
CA HIS A 22 -1.56 -21.03 -14.61
C HIS A 22 -0.49 -19.96 -14.33
N LEU A 23 -0.91 -18.75 -13.94
CA LEU A 23 -0.03 -17.63 -13.59
C LEU A 23 0.77 -17.92 -12.32
N PHE A 24 0.08 -18.42 -11.29
CA PHE A 24 0.62 -18.72 -9.96
C PHE A 24 1.01 -20.18 -9.77
N ARG A 25 1.21 -20.94 -10.85
CA ARG A 25 1.54 -22.37 -10.80
C ARG A 25 2.76 -22.73 -9.95
N HIS A 26 3.65 -21.79 -9.63
CA HIS A 26 4.83 -22.06 -8.78
C HIS A 26 4.57 -21.80 -7.29
N LEU A 27 3.45 -21.15 -6.94
CA LEU A 27 3.08 -20.97 -5.55
C LEU A 27 2.45 -22.25 -5.00
N PRO A 28 2.68 -22.61 -3.73
CA PRO A 28 2.09 -23.79 -3.10
C PRO A 28 0.55 -23.82 -3.13
N GLY A 29 -0.11 -22.66 -2.98
CA GLY A 29 -1.57 -22.51 -3.07
C GLY A 29 -2.10 -22.32 -4.51
N ARG A 30 -1.22 -22.36 -5.52
CA ARG A 30 -1.54 -22.14 -6.96
C ARG A 30 -2.28 -20.83 -7.24
N GLY A 31 -2.18 -19.87 -6.33
CA GLY A 31 -2.83 -18.57 -6.42
C GLY A 31 -4.35 -18.57 -6.19
N TYR A 32 -4.95 -19.66 -5.71
CA TYR A 32 -6.41 -19.79 -5.57
C TYR A 32 -7.05 -18.58 -4.83
N SER A 33 -6.43 -18.12 -3.74
CA SER A 33 -6.88 -16.95 -2.97
C SER A 33 -6.96 -15.64 -3.77
N PHE A 34 -6.23 -15.54 -4.88
CA PHE A 34 -6.16 -14.34 -5.73
C PHE A 34 -7.05 -14.42 -6.97
N ALA A 35 -7.83 -15.50 -7.15
CA ALA A 35 -8.69 -15.66 -8.30
C ALA A 35 -9.77 -14.56 -8.38
N ARG A 36 -10.41 -14.21 -7.26
CA ARG A 36 -11.43 -13.14 -7.22
C ARG A 36 -10.84 -11.75 -7.50
N PRO A 37 -9.75 -11.30 -6.84
CA PRO A 37 -9.08 -10.05 -7.21
C PRO A 37 -8.61 -10.03 -8.67
N LEU A 38 -8.02 -11.11 -9.18
CA LEU A 38 -7.57 -11.15 -10.57
C LEU A 38 -8.75 -11.04 -11.55
N GLY A 39 -9.87 -11.72 -11.26
CA GLY A 39 -11.08 -11.63 -12.06
C GLY A 39 -11.68 -10.24 -12.07
N LEU A 40 -11.77 -9.58 -10.92
CA LEU A 40 -12.24 -8.20 -10.83
C LEU A 40 -11.33 -7.24 -11.59
N LEU A 41 -10.00 -7.37 -11.45
CA LEU A 41 -9.05 -6.46 -12.09
C LEU A 41 -9.02 -6.65 -13.62
N VAL A 42 -8.84 -7.88 -14.10
CA VAL A 42 -8.74 -8.17 -15.54
C VAL A 42 -10.09 -7.99 -16.21
N GLY A 43 -11.18 -8.47 -15.59
CA GLY A 43 -12.54 -8.25 -16.06
C GLY A 43 -12.90 -6.76 -16.03
N GLY A 44 -12.51 -6.04 -14.98
CA GLY A 44 -12.67 -4.59 -14.87
C GLY A 44 -11.95 -3.84 -15.98
N TRP A 45 -10.71 -4.21 -16.28
CA TRP A 45 -9.92 -3.59 -17.34
C TRP A 45 -10.55 -3.84 -18.72
N LEU A 46 -10.92 -5.09 -19.02
CA LEU A 46 -11.60 -5.45 -20.27
C LEU A 46 -12.94 -4.70 -20.41
N PHE A 47 -13.74 -4.64 -19.34
CA PHE A 47 -15.00 -3.92 -19.36
C PHE A 47 -14.78 -2.42 -19.58
N TRP A 48 -13.86 -1.80 -18.83
CA TRP A 48 -13.53 -0.40 -18.93
C TRP A 48 -13.04 -0.01 -20.33
N ILE A 49 -12.10 -0.76 -20.91
CA ILE A 49 -11.51 -0.42 -22.21
C ILE A 49 -12.54 -0.57 -23.35
N LEU A 50 -13.37 -1.62 -23.30
CA LEU A 50 -14.41 -1.86 -24.30
C LEU A 50 -15.54 -0.82 -24.24
N LEU A 51 -15.90 -0.35 -23.04
CA LEU A 51 -16.86 0.77 -22.87
C LEU A 51 -16.27 2.10 -23.33
N THR A 52 -14.97 2.33 -23.08
CA THR A 52 -14.28 3.57 -23.49
C THR A 52 -14.29 3.71 -25.02
N PHE A 53 -14.08 2.62 -25.76
CA PHE A 53 -14.18 2.62 -27.22
C PHE A 53 -15.61 2.44 -27.76
N GLY A 54 -16.60 2.26 -26.89
CA GLY A 54 -18.00 2.12 -27.28
C GLY A 54 -18.36 0.76 -27.92
N TRP A 55 -17.54 -0.28 -27.71
CA TRP A 55 -17.80 -1.63 -28.24
C TRP A 55 -18.77 -2.44 -27.37
N LEU A 56 -18.92 -2.07 -26.10
CA LEU A 56 -19.89 -2.68 -25.19
C LEU A 56 -20.71 -1.60 -24.46
N PRO A 57 -22.01 -1.86 -24.19
CA PRO A 57 -22.83 -0.98 -23.37
C PRO A 57 -22.58 -1.24 -21.87
N ASN A 58 -22.79 -0.23 -21.02
CA ASN A 58 -22.68 -0.36 -19.57
C ASN A 58 -23.86 -1.14 -18.95
N THR A 59 -23.86 -2.46 -19.08
CA THR A 59 -24.95 -3.37 -18.65
C THR A 59 -24.42 -4.63 -17.97
N GLY A 60 -25.27 -5.32 -17.21
CA GLY A 60 -24.93 -6.62 -16.63
C GLY A 60 -24.62 -7.70 -17.69
N GLY A 61 -25.25 -7.64 -18.86
CA GLY A 61 -24.95 -8.53 -19.99
C GLY A 61 -23.53 -8.34 -20.53
N ALA A 62 -23.08 -7.09 -20.66
CA ALA A 62 -21.70 -6.79 -21.05
C ALA A 62 -20.68 -7.28 -20.02
N VAL A 63 -21.00 -7.23 -18.73
CA VAL A 63 -20.17 -7.86 -17.67
C VAL A 63 -20.02 -9.36 -17.91
N LEU A 64 -21.12 -10.08 -18.21
CA LEU A 64 -21.08 -11.51 -18.51
C LEU A 64 -20.24 -11.85 -19.74
N VAL A 65 -20.34 -11.04 -20.81
CA VAL A 65 -19.51 -11.20 -22.02
C VAL A 65 -18.03 -11.10 -21.66
N VAL A 66 -17.64 -10.10 -20.88
CA VAL A 66 -16.24 -9.93 -20.46
C VAL A 66 -15.75 -11.10 -19.61
N LEU A 67 -16.58 -11.59 -18.67
CA LEU A 67 -16.24 -12.77 -17.87
C LEU A 67 -16.09 -14.03 -18.73
N ALA A 68 -16.94 -14.21 -19.75
CA ALA A 68 -16.83 -15.32 -20.69
C ALA A 68 -15.53 -15.25 -21.51
N LEU A 69 -15.14 -14.06 -21.98
CA LEU A 69 -13.87 -13.85 -22.68
C LEU A 69 -12.67 -14.15 -21.78
N LEU A 70 -12.71 -13.71 -20.52
CA LEU A 70 -11.66 -14.01 -19.54
C LEU A 70 -11.55 -15.52 -19.28
N ALA A 71 -12.68 -16.21 -19.07
CA ALA A 71 -12.73 -17.66 -18.88
C ALA A 71 -12.18 -18.41 -20.10
N ALA A 72 -12.62 -18.02 -21.31
CA ALA A 72 -12.16 -18.63 -22.57
C ALA A 72 -10.65 -18.45 -22.77
N ALA A 73 -10.11 -17.25 -22.51
CA ALA A 73 -8.67 -16.99 -22.57
C ALA A 73 -7.90 -17.83 -21.55
N GLY A 74 -8.40 -17.94 -20.32
CA GLY A 74 -7.81 -18.78 -19.27
C GLY A 74 -7.78 -20.26 -19.66
N LEU A 75 -8.91 -20.80 -20.12
CA LEU A 75 -9.04 -22.20 -20.55
C LEU A 75 -8.15 -22.50 -21.76
N TYR A 76 -8.03 -21.58 -22.72
CA TYR A 76 -7.12 -21.71 -23.84
C TYR A 76 -5.64 -21.78 -23.40
N LEU A 77 -5.22 -20.96 -22.43
CA LEU A 77 -3.86 -21.03 -21.91
C LEU A 77 -3.59 -22.33 -21.14
N VAL A 78 -4.59 -22.82 -20.41
CA VAL A 78 -4.53 -24.10 -19.70
C VAL A 78 -4.45 -25.26 -20.69
N SER A 79 -5.22 -25.27 -21.78
CA SER A 79 -5.17 -26.35 -22.78
C SER A 79 -3.82 -26.46 -23.51
N ARG A 80 -3.05 -25.38 -23.54
CA ARG A 80 -1.68 -25.35 -24.07
C ARG A 80 -0.62 -25.80 -23.06
N SER A 81 -1.02 -26.17 -21.84
CA SER A 81 -0.13 -26.52 -20.74
C SER A 81 -0.31 -27.99 -20.39
N SER A 82 0.78 -28.76 -20.41
CA SER A 82 0.75 -30.20 -20.16
C SER A 82 0.59 -30.58 -18.68
N ASP A 83 0.77 -29.64 -17.75
CA ASP A 83 0.68 -29.88 -16.31
C ASP A 83 0.16 -28.63 -15.58
N LEU A 84 -1.09 -28.69 -15.12
CA LEU A 84 -1.71 -27.68 -14.26
C LEU A 84 -2.03 -28.31 -12.90
N PRO A 85 -1.16 -28.16 -11.89
CA PRO A 85 -1.39 -28.74 -10.59
C PRO A 85 -2.57 -28.05 -9.89
N LEU A 86 -3.47 -28.86 -9.31
CA LEU A 86 -4.58 -28.38 -8.50
C LEU A 86 -4.08 -27.82 -7.15
N PRO A 87 -4.76 -26.81 -6.59
CA PRO A 87 -4.47 -26.33 -5.26
C PRO A 87 -4.81 -27.40 -4.20
N PRO A 88 -4.10 -27.43 -3.06
CA PRO A 88 -4.41 -28.36 -1.98
C PRO A 88 -5.83 -28.15 -1.44
N ARG A 89 -6.58 -29.24 -1.21
CA ARG A 89 -7.99 -29.17 -0.80
C ARG A 89 -8.20 -28.41 0.51
N ARG A 90 -7.29 -28.59 1.48
CA ARG A 90 -7.37 -27.89 2.77
C ARG A 90 -7.17 -26.38 2.58
N HIS A 91 -6.25 -25.97 1.72
CA HIS A 91 -6.03 -24.57 1.40
C HIS A 91 -7.28 -23.94 0.77
N VAL A 92 -7.88 -24.61 -0.21
CA VAL A 92 -9.13 -24.18 -0.86
C VAL A 92 -10.24 -24.03 0.17
N LEU A 93 -10.49 -25.07 0.97
CA LEU A 93 -11.55 -25.06 1.98
C LEU A 93 -11.35 -23.93 3.00
N ALA A 94 -10.12 -23.76 3.51
CA ALA A 94 -9.80 -22.69 4.45
C ALA A 94 -9.97 -21.30 3.82
N ALA A 95 -9.55 -21.10 2.56
CA ALA A 95 -9.73 -19.83 1.85
C ALA A 95 -11.21 -19.50 1.64
N GLU A 96 -12.03 -20.48 1.25
CA GLU A 96 -13.48 -20.31 1.04
C GLU A 96 -14.24 -20.07 2.33
N ILE A 97 -13.96 -20.83 3.39
CA ILE A 97 -14.54 -20.61 4.72
C ILE A 97 -14.16 -19.23 5.24
N LEU A 98 -12.88 -18.85 5.15
CA LEU A 98 -12.41 -17.54 5.55
C LEU A 98 -13.11 -16.43 4.76
N PHE A 99 -13.21 -16.57 3.43
CA PHE A 99 -13.92 -15.61 2.58
C PHE A 99 -15.37 -15.43 3.04
N LEU A 100 -16.10 -16.54 3.21
CA LEU A 100 -17.50 -16.53 3.59
C LEU A 100 -17.71 -15.88 4.96
N ILE A 101 -16.91 -16.28 5.96
CA ILE A 101 -17.01 -15.75 7.33
C ILE A 101 -16.70 -14.26 7.35
N THR A 102 -15.59 -13.84 6.75
CA THR A 102 -15.17 -12.42 6.74
C THR A 102 -16.13 -11.55 5.95
N PHE A 103 -16.64 -12.02 4.81
CA PHE A 103 -17.67 -11.32 4.04
C PHE A 103 -18.98 -11.17 4.83
N ALA A 104 -19.46 -12.26 5.45
CA ALA A 104 -20.69 -12.23 6.24
C ALA A 104 -20.55 -11.34 7.49
N ALA A 105 -19.41 -11.44 8.19
CA ALA A 105 -19.11 -10.61 9.36
C ALA A 105 -19.09 -9.12 8.97
N TRP A 106 -18.44 -8.76 7.87
CA TRP A 106 -18.39 -7.36 7.46
C TRP A 106 -19.73 -6.86 6.92
N CYS A 107 -20.53 -7.72 6.27
CA CYS A 107 -21.92 -7.39 5.96
C CYS A 107 -22.72 -7.05 7.23
N ALA A 108 -22.53 -7.81 8.31
CA ALA A 108 -23.19 -7.54 9.59
C ALA A 108 -22.73 -6.20 10.20
N VAL A 109 -21.43 -5.90 10.18
CA VAL A 109 -20.91 -4.59 10.62
C VAL A 109 -21.54 -3.45 9.82
N ARG A 110 -21.50 -3.54 8.48
CA ARG A 110 -22.07 -2.51 7.60
C ARG A 110 -23.59 -2.38 7.73
N ALA A 111 -24.30 -3.45 8.07
CA ALA A 111 -25.75 -3.39 8.31
C ALA A 111 -26.11 -2.58 9.58
N HIS A 112 -25.24 -2.53 10.59
CA HIS A 112 -25.43 -1.70 11.79
C HIS A 112 -25.03 -0.24 11.58
N MET A 113 -24.14 0.03 10.62
CA MET A 113 -23.68 1.38 10.29
C MET A 113 -23.78 1.68 8.78
N PRO A 114 -24.96 1.54 8.14
CA PRO A 114 -25.09 1.60 6.68
C PRO A 114 -25.08 3.02 6.11
N ARG A 115 -25.10 4.03 6.99
CA ARG A 115 -25.27 5.45 6.64
C ARG A 115 -24.12 5.93 5.77
N ILE A 116 -24.48 6.60 4.68
CA ILE A 116 -23.57 7.31 3.79
C ILE A 116 -23.76 8.79 4.12
N GLU A 117 -22.94 9.31 5.02
CA GLU A 117 -23.08 10.64 5.61
C GLU A 117 -21.74 11.39 5.61
N THR A 118 -21.80 12.72 5.66
CA THR A 118 -20.63 13.62 5.59
C THR A 118 -19.83 13.64 6.89
N ALA A 119 -20.44 13.27 8.02
CA ALA A 119 -19.80 13.25 9.33
C ALA A 119 -18.64 12.23 9.46
N GLY A 120 -18.39 11.41 8.44
CA GLY A 120 -17.33 10.40 8.38
C GLY A 120 -16.46 10.51 7.13
N GLY A 121 -16.13 11.72 6.69
CA GLY A 121 -15.17 11.95 5.60
C GLY A 121 -15.79 11.88 4.21
N GLU A 122 -15.22 11.06 3.33
CA GLU A 122 -15.37 11.21 1.88
C GLU A 122 -16.47 10.34 1.24
N LYS A 123 -17.25 9.60 2.03
CA LYS A 123 -18.32 8.70 1.57
C LYS A 123 -19.28 9.30 0.55
N TRP A 124 -19.56 10.59 0.69
CA TRP A 124 -20.46 11.31 -0.21
C TRP A 124 -19.87 11.52 -1.60
N MET A 125 -18.56 11.78 -1.69
CA MET A 125 -17.83 11.84 -2.95
C MET A 125 -17.86 10.47 -3.64
N GLU A 126 -17.55 9.41 -2.89
CA GLU A 126 -17.35 8.07 -3.41
C GLU A 126 -18.66 7.43 -3.92
N ILE A 127 -19.77 7.61 -3.20
CA ILE A 127 -21.09 7.19 -3.71
C ILE A 127 -21.48 7.99 -4.96
N GLY A 128 -21.05 9.26 -5.04
CA GLY A 128 -21.18 10.10 -6.23
C GLY A 128 -20.46 9.49 -7.43
N PHE A 129 -19.19 9.10 -7.26
CA PHE A 129 -18.40 8.44 -8.31
C PHE A 129 -18.97 7.08 -8.70
N LEU A 130 -19.42 6.25 -7.75
CA LEU A 130 -20.09 4.99 -8.05
C LEU A 130 -21.37 5.20 -8.88
N ASN A 131 -22.19 6.19 -8.51
CA ASN A 131 -23.40 6.52 -9.27
C ASN A 131 -23.08 7.09 -10.66
N ALA A 132 -22.04 7.89 -10.79
CA ALA A 132 -21.58 8.40 -12.09
C ALA A 132 -21.15 7.24 -13.01
N VAL A 133 -20.34 6.31 -12.52
CA VAL A 133 -19.97 5.07 -13.23
C VAL A 133 -21.22 4.30 -13.66
N LEU A 134 -22.19 4.14 -12.77
CA LEU A 134 -23.42 3.39 -13.09
C LEU A 134 -24.28 4.11 -14.13
N ARG A 135 -24.34 5.44 -14.14
CA ARG A 135 -25.20 6.20 -15.05
C ARG A 135 -24.59 6.47 -16.41
N SER A 136 -23.26 6.48 -16.51
CA SER A 136 -22.56 6.75 -17.77
C SER A 136 -22.74 5.62 -18.79
N SER A 137 -23.15 5.98 -20.00
CA SER A 137 -23.29 5.05 -21.13
C SER A 137 -21.95 4.71 -21.79
N ARG A 138 -20.97 5.61 -21.69
CA ARG A 138 -19.58 5.49 -22.15
C ARG A 138 -18.64 6.08 -21.12
N PHE A 139 -17.36 5.72 -21.20
CA PHE A 139 -16.31 6.23 -20.33
C PHE A 139 -15.40 7.24 -21.05
N PRO A 140 -14.79 8.19 -20.31
CA PRO A 140 -14.79 8.33 -18.85
C PRO A 140 -16.15 8.78 -18.25
N PRO A 141 -16.48 8.41 -17.00
CA PRO A 141 -17.73 8.83 -16.36
C PRO A 141 -17.78 10.35 -16.14
N HIS A 142 -18.99 10.91 -16.11
CA HIS A 142 -19.19 12.33 -15.83
C HIS A 142 -18.82 12.68 -14.39
N ASP A 143 -18.25 13.86 -14.17
CA ASP A 143 -17.95 14.36 -12.84
C ASP A 143 -19.25 14.80 -12.13
N PRO A 144 -19.61 14.21 -10.97
CA PRO A 144 -20.80 14.60 -10.24
C PRO A 144 -20.70 16.00 -9.59
N TRP A 145 -19.49 16.55 -9.45
CA TRP A 145 -19.20 17.82 -8.79
C TRP A 145 -18.84 18.94 -9.77
N LEU A 146 -18.55 18.62 -11.04
CA LEU A 146 -18.20 19.59 -12.07
C LEU A 146 -18.94 19.33 -13.39
N SER A 147 -20.08 20.01 -13.57
CA SER A 147 -20.95 19.85 -14.75
C SER A 147 -20.21 20.08 -16.07
N GLY A 148 -20.40 19.17 -17.04
CA GLY A 148 -19.78 19.22 -18.36
C GLY A 148 -18.40 18.55 -18.43
N PHE A 149 -17.84 18.10 -17.31
CA PHE A 149 -16.53 17.45 -17.26
C PHE A 149 -16.64 15.96 -16.92
N ALA A 150 -15.56 15.22 -17.14
CA ALA A 150 -15.40 13.84 -16.72
C ALA A 150 -14.60 13.77 -15.41
N ILE A 151 -14.77 12.69 -14.65
CA ILE A 151 -14.03 12.48 -13.39
C ILE A 151 -12.52 12.47 -13.68
N SER A 152 -11.79 13.40 -13.09
CA SER A 152 -10.32 13.43 -13.09
C SER A 152 -9.77 12.92 -11.75
N TYR A 153 -10.08 11.67 -11.43
CA TYR A 153 -9.71 11.00 -10.18
C TYR A 153 -9.63 9.47 -10.38
N TYR A 154 -9.15 8.73 -9.37
CA TYR A 154 -9.00 7.27 -9.42
C TYR A 154 -10.35 6.56 -9.41
N TYR A 155 -10.95 6.34 -10.59
CA TYR A 155 -12.30 5.78 -10.68
C TYR A 155 -12.38 4.28 -10.99
N PHE A 156 -11.26 3.59 -11.18
CA PHE A 156 -11.25 2.18 -11.59
C PHE A 156 -11.88 1.23 -10.56
N GLY A 157 -11.67 1.50 -9.28
CA GLY A 157 -12.29 0.73 -8.21
C GLY A 157 -13.82 0.83 -8.24
N TYR A 158 -14.37 2.01 -8.53
CA TYR A 158 -15.81 2.19 -8.70
C TYR A 158 -16.34 1.51 -9.96
N VAL A 159 -15.54 1.35 -11.02
CA VAL A 159 -15.91 0.50 -12.18
C VAL A 159 -16.11 -0.93 -11.73
N MET A 160 -15.16 -1.51 -10.99
CA MET A 160 -15.27 -2.89 -10.50
C MET A 160 -16.47 -3.08 -9.57
N MET A 161 -16.70 -2.17 -8.63
CA MET A 161 -17.88 -2.22 -7.76
C MET A 161 -19.18 -2.00 -8.55
N GLY A 162 -19.16 -1.12 -9.56
CA GLY A 162 -20.28 -0.89 -10.48
C GLY A 162 -20.65 -2.15 -11.28
N MET A 163 -19.67 -2.92 -11.73
CA MET A 163 -19.92 -4.21 -12.39
C MET A 163 -20.63 -5.20 -11.46
N LEU A 164 -20.23 -5.27 -10.20
CA LEU A 164 -20.88 -6.10 -9.19
C LEU A 164 -22.31 -5.63 -8.90
N VAL A 165 -22.53 -4.31 -8.80
CA VAL A 165 -23.87 -3.71 -8.66
C VAL A 165 -24.78 -4.10 -9.82
N ARG A 166 -24.28 -3.98 -11.06
CA ARG A 166 -25.01 -4.33 -12.28
C ARG A 166 -25.36 -5.82 -12.32
N LEU A 167 -24.39 -6.70 -12.04
CA LEU A 167 -24.57 -8.15 -12.13
C LEU A 167 -25.47 -8.70 -11.03
N SER A 168 -25.39 -8.14 -9.82
CA SER A 168 -26.22 -8.56 -8.68
C SER A 168 -27.59 -7.90 -8.64
N ALA A 169 -27.82 -6.87 -9.46
CA ALA A 169 -29.05 -6.08 -9.53
C ALA A 169 -29.49 -5.55 -8.15
N VAL A 170 -28.58 -4.84 -7.47
CA VAL A 170 -28.83 -4.18 -6.17
C VAL A 170 -28.79 -2.66 -6.32
N PRO A 171 -29.50 -1.89 -5.46
CA PRO A 171 -29.35 -0.44 -5.39
C PRO A 171 -27.89 -0.05 -5.09
N SER A 172 -27.43 1.08 -5.64
CA SER A 172 -26.03 1.53 -5.48
C SER A 172 -25.65 1.80 -4.02
N THR A 173 -26.57 2.28 -3.18
CA THR A 173 -26.34 2.49 -1.74
C THR A 173 -26.08 1.19 -0.97
N ILE A 174 -26.75 0.10 -1.37
CA ILE A 174 -26.50 -1.24 -0.83
C ILE A 174 -25.21 -1.79 -1.44
N GLY A 175 -25.01 -1.60 -2.75
CA GLY A 175 -23.78 -1.95 -3.45
C GLY A 175 -22.53 -1.32 -2.86
N PHE A 176 -22.61 -0.08 -2.39
CA PHE A 176 -21.52 0.61 -1.70
C PHE A 176 -21.08 -0.14 -0.43
N ASN A 177 -22.04 -0.46 0.44
CA ASN A 177 -21.77 -1.20 1.68
C ASN A 177 -21.31 -2.65 1.41
N LEU A 178 -21.90 -3.32 0.41
CA LEU A 178 -21.46 -4.67 0.00
C LEU A 178 -20.07 -4.63 -0.65
N GLY A 179 -19.73 -3.55 -1.36
CA GLY A 179 -18.40 -3.30 -1.90
C GLY A 179 -17.35 -3.27 -0.80
N ILE A 180 -17.58 -2.51 0.27
CA ILE A 180 -16.69 -2.47 1.44
C ILE A 180 -16.54 -3.87 2.07
N ALA A 181 -17.64 -4.61 2.24
CA ALA A 181 -17.59 -5.99 2.75
C ALA A 181 -16.80 -6.93 1.82
N SER A 182 -16.85 -6.69 0.51
CA SER A 182 -16.08 -7.44 -0.48
C SER A 182 -14.60 -7.13 -0.36
N LEU A 183 -14.23 -5.86 -0.28
CA LEU A 183 -12.85 -5.43 -0.08
C LEU A 183 -12.27 -6.06 1.18
N PHE A 184 -13.01 -6.04 2.29
CA PHE A 184 -12.60 -6.67 3.55
C PHE A 184 -12.30 -8.16 3.37
N ALA A 185 -13.22 -8.91 2.77
CA ALA A 185 -13.06 -10.35 2.57
C ALA A 185 -11.95 -10.70 1.55
N LEU A 186 -11.81 -9.91 0.49
CA LEU A 186 -10.76 -10.08 -0.52
C LEU A 186 -9.38 -9.77 0.05
N THR A 187 -9.25 -8.73 0.89
CA THR A 187 -7.99 -8.41 1.59
C THR A 187 -7.65 -9.51 2.59
N CYS A 188 -8.62 -9.99 3.38
CA CYS A 188 -8.41 -11.08 4.33
C CYS A 188 -7.90 -12.36 3.64
N THR A 189 -8.55 -12.74 2.54
CA THR A 189 -8.19 -13.95 1.79
C THR A 189 -6.89 -13.80 1.01
N GLY A 190 -6.61 -12.62 0.46
CA GLY A 190 -5.33 -12.32 -0.18
C GLY A 190 -4.15 -12.39 0.80
N ALA A 191 -4.31 -11.80 2.00
CA ALA A 191 -3.30 -11.85 3.06
C ALA A 191 -3.07 -13.28 3.54
N TYR A 192 -4.16 -14.04 3.73
CA TYR A 192 -4.08 -15.48 4.03
C TYR A 192 -3.31 -16.26 2.95
N GLY A 193 -3.62 -16.01 1.67
CA GLY A 193 -2.96 -16.68 0.55
C GLY A 193 -1.45 -16.43 0.48
N LEU A 194 -1.02 -15.19 0.75
CA LEU A 194 0.40 -14.84 0.81
C LEU A 194 1.11 -15.56 1.96
N VAL A 195 0.57 -15.46 3.18
CA VAL A 195 1.19 -16.08 4.36
C VAL A 195 1.18 -17.61 4.25
N TYR A 196 0.10 -18.19 3.73
CA TYR A 196 0.03 -19.61 3.41
C TYR A 196 1.18 -20.02 2.46
N ALA A 197 1.42 -19.25 1.39
CA ALA A 197 2.50 -19.55 0.45
C ALA A 197 3.89 -19.48 1.10
N LEU A 198 4.11 -18.54 2.04
CA LEU A 198 5.36 -18.42 2.80
C LEU A 198 5.57 -19.54 3.82
N LEU A 199 4.49 -20.15 4.33
CA LEU A 199 4.56 -21.19 5.36
C LEU A 199 4.39 -22.61 4.83
N ALA A 200 4.00 -22.80 3.57
CA ALA A 200 3.69 -24.10 2.99
C ALA A 200 4.78 -25.16 3.15
N ARG A 201 6.05 -24.75 3.19
CA ARG A 201 7.19 -25.65 3.38
C ARG A 201 7.28 -26.27 4.77
N GLU A 202 6.68 -25.63 5.77
CA GLU A 202 6.59 -26.14 7.14
C GLU A 202 5.50 -27.23 7.28
N GLY A 203 4.76 -27.50 6.20
CA GLY A 203 3.67 -28.45 6.13
C GLY A 203 2.33 -27.76 5.93
N GLU A 204 1.45 -28.39 5.15
CA GLU A 204 0.13 -27.84 4.77
C GLU A 204 -0.70 -27.41 5.98
N GLY A 205 -0.61 -28.15 7.09
CA GLY A 205 -1.36 -27.81 8.29
C GLY A 205 -0.87 -26.60 9.06
N LYS A 206 0.45 -26.41 9.15
CA LYS A 206 1.02 -25.19 9.73
C LYS A 206 0.75 -24.00 8.83
N ALA A 207 0.80 -24.18 7.51
CA ALA A 207 0.51 -23.13 6.56
C ALA A 207 -0.96 -22.69 6.59
N ALA A 208 -1.90 -23.62 6.73
CA ALA A 208 -3.32 -23.29 6.84
C ALA A 208 -3.64 -22.51 8.13
N TRP A 209 -3.09 -22.93 9.28
CA TRP A 209 -3.33 -22.21 10.54
C TRP A 209 -2.53 -20.91 10.64
N GLY A 210 -1.23 -20.97 10.34
CA GLY A 210 -0.36 -19.79 10.35
C GLY A 210 -0.73 -18.76 9.29
N GLY A 211 -1.35 -19.19 8.18
CA GLY A 211 -1.92 -18.30 7.16
C GLY A 211 -2.93 -17.29 7.74
N LEU A 212 -3.68 -17.67 8.80
CA LEU A 212 -4.66 -16.79 9.44
C LEU A 212 -4.00 -15.60 10.17
N LEU A 213 -2.69 -15.63 10.41
CA LEU A 213 -1.96 -14.46 10.90
C LEU A 213 -1.93 -13.33 9.87
N GLY A 214 -2.06 -13.63 8.57
CA GLY A 214 -2.15 -12.63 7.50
C GLY A 214 -3.31 -11.66 7.70
N PRO A 215 -4.59 -12.10 7.66
CA PRO A 215 -5.73 -11.22 7.89
C PRO A 215 -5.71 -10.57 9.29
N LEU A 216 -5.25 -11.29 10.32
CA LEU A 216 -5.13 -10.73 11.66
C LEU A 216 -4.21 -9.50 11.68
N LEU A 217 -3.01 -9.61 11.09
CA LEU A 217 -2.01 -8.54 11.13
C LEU A 217 -2.26 -7.43 10.11
N VAL A 218 -2.78 -7.75 8.92
CA VAL A 218 -3.00 -6.77 7.85
C VAL A 218 -4.31 -6.01 8.03
N VAL A 219 -5.38 -6.68 8.45
CA VAL A 219 -6.74 -6.12 8.39
C VAL A 219 -7.30 -5.78 9.77
N LEU A 220 -6.99 -6.57 10.79
CA LEU A 220 -7.60 -6.44 12.12
C LEU A 220 -6.72 -5.71 13.13
N THR A 221 -5.40 -5.76 12.95
CA THR A 221 -4.47 -5.14 13.89
C THR A 221 -4.48 -3.63 13.69
N GLY A 222 -4.89 -2.90 14.74
CA GLY A 222 -4.74 -1.45 14.81
C GLY A 222 -3.37 -1.02 15.33
N ASN A 223 -3.20 0.27 15.52
CA ASN A 223 -2.02 0.84 16.16
C ASN A 223 -2.17 0.92 17.70
N LEU A 224 -1.16 1.44 18.40
CA LEU A 224 -1.20 1.54 19.87
C LEU A 224 -2.06 2.71 20.38
N GLU A 225 -2.50 3.60 19.49
CA GLU A 225 -3.23 4.81 19.88
C GLU A 225 -4.53 4.47 20.59
N GLY A 226 -5.30 3.50 20.07
CA GLY A 226 -6.55 3.08 20.72
C GLY A 226 -6.35 2.52 22.14
N LEU A 227 -5.21 1.87 22.40
CA LEU A 227 -4.84 1.44 23.76
C LEU A 227 -4.46 2.64 24.64
N LEU A 228 -3.79 3.63 24.08
CA LEU A 228 -3.39 4.85 24.78
C LEU A 228 -4.58 5.74 25.13
N GLU A 229 -5.62 5.79 24.29
CA GLU A 229 -6.91 6.42 24.64
C GLU A 229 -7.55 5.75 25.86
N VAL A 230 -7.53 4.42 25.94
CA VAL A 230 -8.02 3.68 27.13
C VAL A 230 -7.18 4.03 28.37
N PHE A 231 -5.86 4.09 28.23
CA PHE A 231 -4.98 4.45 29.35
C PHE A 231 -5.14 5.90 29.80
N HIS A 232 -5.31 6.82 28.85
CA HIS A 232 -5.58 8.24 29.12
C HIS A 232 -6.92 8.39 29.84
N ALA A 233 -7.99 7.80 29.29
CA ALA A 233 -9.33 7.84 29.89
C ALA A 233 -9.35 7.25 31.31
N ARG A 234 -8.51 6.26 31.60
CA ARG A 234 -8.41 5.65 32.93
C ARG A 234 -7.63 6.50 33.95
N GLY A 235 -6.88 7.51 33.52
CA GLY A 235 -6.03 8.29 34.42
C GLY A 235 -4.66 7.66 34.67
N LEU A 236 -4.16 6.85 33.74
CA LEU A 236 -2.82 6.25 33.82
C LEU A 236 -1.76 7.23 33.30
N PHE A 237 -0.53 7.11 33.83
CA PHE A 237 0.65 7.91 33.53
C PHE A 237 0.55 9.41 33.90
N PRO A 238 1.67 10.07 34.22
CA PRO A 238 1.67 11.48 34.58
C PRO A 238 1.43 12.39 33.36
N ALA A 239 0.93 13.61 33.58
CA ALA A 239 0.71 14.61 32.52
C ALA A 239 1.98 14.97 31.71
N SER A 240 3.18 14.71 32.24
CA SER A 240 4.44 14.87 31.50
C SER A 240 4.61 13.82 30.40
N PHE A 241 4.15 12.58 30.62
CA PHE A 241 4.20 11.51 29.62
C PHE A 241 3.32 11.85 28.41
N TRP A 242 2.09 12.26 28.66
CA TRP A 242 1.12 12.65 27.65
C TRP A 242 1.58 13.84 26.80
N ARG A 243 2.14 14.87 27.45
CA ARG A 243 2.80 15.99 26.76
C ARG A 243 4.05 15.59 25.98
N TRP A 244 4.81 14.61 26.46
CA TRP A 244 5.97 14.06 25.75
C TRP A 244 5.56 13.20 24.56
N LEU A 245 4.42 12.51 24.62
CA LEU A 245 3.89 11.74 23.52
C LEU A 245 3.34 12.64 22.41
N ASP A 246 2.67 13.72 22.82
CA ASP A 246 2.21 14.81 21.95
C ASP A 246 1.28 14.35 20.83
N ILE A 247 0.30 13.52 21.16
CA ILE A 247 -0.83 13.19 20.29
C ILE A 247 -1.97 14.15 20.65
N ARG A 248 -2.52 14.86 19.67
CA ARG A 248 -3.34 16.06 19.86
C ARG A 248 -4.47 15.91 20.88
N SER A 249 -5.18 14.79 20.89
CA SER A 249 -6.31 14.57 21.80
C SER A 249 -5.94 14.24 23.24
N ILE A 250 -4.79 13.61 23.43
CA ILE A 250 -4.37 12.99 24.69
C ILE A 250 -3.08 13.62 25.20
N ASN A 251 -2.62 14.73 24.62
CA ASN A 251 -1.48 15.51 25.13
C ASN A 251 -1.84 16.42 26.30
N VAL A 252 -3.10 16.39 26.75
CA VAL A 252 -3.63 17.07 27.94
C VAL A 252 -3.52 16.19 29.20
N PRO A 253 -3.52 16.78 30.41
CA PRO A 253 -3.56 16.01 31.65
C PRO A 253 -4.75 15.03 31.67
N PRO A 254 -4.51 13.75 32.02
CA PRO A 254 -5.59 12.78 32.10
C PRO A 254 -6.44 13.03 33.37
N PRO A 255 -7.68 12.51 33.43
CA PRO A 255 -8.48 12.56 34.65
C PRO A 255 -7.78 11.83 35.82
N PRO A 256 -8.12 12.13 37.08
CA PRO A 256 -7.67 11.35 38.22
C PRO A 256 -8.06 9.87 38.08
N PHE A 257 -7.21 8.93 38.52
CA PHE A 257 -7.47 7.49 38.41
C PHE A 257 -8.77 7.04 39.09
N SER A 258 -9.19 7.72 40.16
CA SER A 258 -10.47 7.48 40.85
C SER A 258 -11.69 7.82 40.01
N GLU A 259 -11.54 8.76 39.07
CA GLU A 259 -12.62 9.30 38.22
C GLU A 259 -12.54 8.77 36.77
N GLY A 260 -11.43 8.15 36.38
CA GLY A 260 -11.19 7.65 35.04
C GLY A 260 -12.01 6.40 34.66
N SER A 261 -12.17 6.17 33.37
CA SER A 261 -12.93 5.06 32.76
C SER A 261 -12.05 4.15 31.91
N TRP A 262 -12.35 2.84 31.87
CA TRP A 262 -11.74 1.90 30.92
C TRP A 262 -12.31 2.00 29.50
N VAL A 263 -13.40 2.76 29.34
CA VAL A 263 -14.01 3.05 28.03
C VAL A 263 -13.83 4.54 27.76
N PRO A 264 -13.10 4.93 26.69
CA PRO A 264 -12.97 6.32 26.30
C PRO A 264 -14.35 6.92 26.00
N THR A 265 -14.62 8.10 26.57
CA THR A 265 -15.93 8.78 26.47
C THR A 265 -15.90 10.01 25.57
N ARG A 266 -14.71 10.45 25.14
CA ARG A 266 -14.54 11.58 24.23
C ARG A 266 -15.26 11.29 22.92
N PHE A 267 -16.04 12.27 22.44
CA PHE A 267 -16.70 12.16 21.15
C PHE A 267 -15.66 11.85 20.07
N ILE A 268 -15.95 10.86 19.22
CA ILE A 268 -15.10 10.40 18.13
C ILE A 268 -13.65 10.03 18.53
N TRP A 269 -13.41 9.56 19.76
CA TRP A 269 -12.07 9.26 20.28
C TRP A 269 -11.22 8.37 19.35
N TRP A 270 -11.83 7.35 18.73
CA TRP A 270 -11.18 6.40 17.82
C TRP A 270 -10.65 7.05 16.54
N TRP A 271 -11.09 8.27 16.19
CA TRP A 271 -10.58 9.02 15.05
C TRP A 271 -9.12 9.39 15.22
N GLN A 272 -8.68 9.63 16.46
CA GLN A 272 -7.29 9.99 16.72
C GLN A 272 -6.32 8.90 16.30
N ALA A 273 -6.75 7.64 16.27
CA ALA A 273 -5.91 6.55 15.82
C ALA A 273 -5.36 6.77 14.40
N SER A 274 -6.05 7.52 13.53
CA SER A 274 -5.54 7.85 12.19
C SER A 274 -4.85 9.22 12.09
N ARG A 275 -4.61 9.87 13.23
CA ARG A 275 -3.96 11.20 13.35
C ARG A 275 -2.94 11.16 14.49
N VAL A 276 -2.07 10.15 14.51
CA VAL A 276 -1.05 9.98 15.56
C VAL A 276 0.05 11.02 15.42
N ILE A 277 0.37 11.38 14.18
CA ILE A 277 1.46 12.31 13.87
C ILE A 277 1.01 13.76 14.04
N HIS A 278 1.73 14.48 14.90
CA HIS A 278 1.51 15.89 15.17
C HIS A 278 2.66 16.74 14.62
N ASP A 279 2.40 17.44 13.50
CA ASP A 279 3.38 18.26 12.80
C ASP A 279 3.23 19.74 13.17
N TYR A 280 4.34 20.47 13.17
CA TYR A 280 4.38 21.89 13.54
C TYR A 280 5.01 22.74 12.45
N ALA A 281 4.46 23.93 12.24
CA ALA A 281 5.12 24.90 11.37
C ALA A 281 6.45 25.34 11.97
N PRO A 282 7.42 25.74 11.12
CA PRO A 282 8.66 26.33 11.60
C PRO A 282 8.47 27.51 12.54
N TRP A 283 7.36 28.24 12.37
CA TRP A 283 6.98 29.44 13.12
C TRP A 283 5.94 29.19 14.23
N HIS A 284 5.64 27.93 14.54
CA HIS A 284 4.73 27.61 15.63
C HIS A 284 5.23 28.22 16.96
N THR A 285 4.32 28.87 17.68
CA THR A 285 4.53 29.36 19.04
C THR A 285 3.27 29.10 19.87
N PRO A 286 3.34 29.07 21.21
CA PRO A 286 2.15 28.92 22.05
C PRO A 286 1.04 29.97 21.79
N THR A 287 1.43 31.15 21.30
CA THR A 287 0.51 32.25 20.97
C THR A 287 0.06 32.26 19.50
N ASN A 288 0.71 31.48 18.64
CA ASN A 288 0.35 31.28 17.23
C ASN A 288 0.50 29.78 16.88
N PRO A 289 -0.52 28.97 17.21
CA PRO A 289 -0.49 27.53 17.02
C PRO A 289 -0.64 27.19 15.54
N ALA A 290 0.49 27.15 14.83
CA ALA A 290 0.57 26.67 13.47
C ALA A 290 0.88 25.16 13.49
N GLU A 291 -0.17 24.36 13.65
CA GLU A 291 -0.13 22.91 13.87
C GLU A 291 -0.92 22.18 12.76
N TRP A 292 -0.51 20.96 12.42
CA TRP A 292 -1.22 20.11 11.47
C TRP A 292 -1.39 18.70 12.02
N GLU A 293 -2.60 18.16 11.86
CA GLU A 293 -2.86 16.73 12.00
C GLU A 293 -2.56 16.06 10.68
N VAL A 294 -1.54 15.21 10.69
CA VAL A 294 -1.17 14.42 9.52
C VAL A 294 -2.11 13.23 9.42
N ILE A 295 -2.61 12.95 8.22
CA ILE A 295 -3.43 11.78 7.93
C ILE A 295 -2.50 10.56 7.88
N ASP A 296 -2.58 9.69 8.88
CA ASP A 296 -1.84 8.42 8.96
C ASP A 296 -2.79 7.25 9.24
N GLU A 297 -3.65 6.97 8.26
CA GLU A 297 -4.59 5.85 8.30
C GLU A 297 -3.90 4.49 8.15
N PHE A 298 -4.61 3.43 8.55
CA PHE A 298 -4.21 2.04 8.41
C PHE A 298 -5.45 1.19 8.11
N PRO A 299 -5.30 -0.03 7.56
CA PRO A 299 -6.43 -0.80 7.04
C PRO A 299 -7.60 -0.98 8.02
N ALA A 300 -7.33 -1.32 9.28
CA ALA A 300 -8.38 -1.50 10.28
C ALA A 300 -9.20 -0.22 10.51
N PHE A 301 -8.55 0.96 10.54
CA PHE A 301 -9.22 2.25 10.63
C PHE A 301 -10.13 2.49 9.43
N SER A 302 -9.60 2.40 8.20
CA SER A 302 -10.37 2.71 7.00
C SER A 302 -11.54 1.72 6.78
N PHE A 303 -11.40 0.46 7.21
CA PHE A 303 -12.53 -0.47 7.22
C PHE A 303 -13.62 -0.09 8.23
N ILE A 304 -13.25 0.32 9.45
CA ILE A 304 -14.19 0.80 10.48
C ILE A 304 -14.90 2.07 9.99
N LEU A 305 -14.12 3.02 9.46
CA LEU A 305 -14.65 4.21 8.81
C LEU A 305 -15.65 3.81 7.72
N GLY A 306 -15.26 2.86 6.87
CA GLY A 306 -16.11 2.27 5.84
C GLY A 306 -16.48 3.28 4.77
N ASP A 307 -15.49 4.06 4.36
CA ASP A 307 -15.46 4.74 3.08
C ASP A 307 -14.84 3.80 2.03
N MET A 308 -15.11 4.07 0.76
CA MET A 308 -14.62 3.28 -0.37
C MET A 308 -13.50 4.03 -1.08
N HIS A 309 -12.57 4.55 -0.28
CA HIS A 309 -11.51 5.41 -0.79
C HIS A 309 -10.54 4.61 -1.68
N PRO A 310 -9.90 5.22 -2.70
CA PRO A 310 -8.87 4.65 -3.55
C PRO A 310 -7.86 3.69 -2.89
N HIS A 311 -7.23 4.05 -1.77
CA HIS A 311 -6.27 3.19 -1.08
C HIS A 311 -6.93 1.90 -0.55
N LEU A 312 -8.16 1.99 -0.03
CA LEU A 312 -8.92 0.84 0.45
C LEU A 312 -9.37 -0.06 -0.72
N LEU A 313 -9.80 0.56 -1.83
CA LEU A 313 -10.12 -0.14 -3.08
C LEU A 313 -8.90 -0.89 -3.63
N GLY A 314 -7.69 -0.34 -3.46
CA GLY A 314 -6.43 -0.90 -3.92
C GLY A 314 -5.96 -2.14 -3.14
N LEU A 315 -6.27 -2.26 -1.84
CA LEU A 315 -5.72 -3.28 -0.93
C LEU A 315 -5.74 -4.74 -1.47
N PRO A 316 -6.87 -5.27 -2.00
CA PRO A 316 -6.87 -6.64 -2.53
C PRO A 316 -5.92 -6.83 -3.72
N PHE A 317 -5.72 -5.78 -4.52
CA PHE A 317 -4.92 -5.79 -5.73
C PHE A 317 -3.44 -5.55 -5.44
N VAL A 318 -3.14 -4.80 -4.40
CA VAL A 318 -1.82 -4.73 -3.77
C VAL A 318 -1.35 -6.13 -3.37
N LEU A 319 -2.20 -6.89 -2.65
CA LEU A 319 -1.88 -8.27 -2.25
C LEU A 319 -1.71 -9.20 -3.47
N LEU A 320 -2.48 -8.99 -4.53
CA LEU A 320 -2.28 -9.68 -5.81
C LEU A 320 -0.93 -9.34 -6.44
N ALA A 321 -0.49 -8.07 -6.42
CA ALA A 321 0.82 -7.67 -6.94
C ALA A 321 1.98 -8.25 -6.12
N LEU A 322 1.84 -8.29 -4.79
CA LEU A 322 2.79 -8.98 -3.90
C LEU A 322 2.83 -10.48 -4.19
N ALA A 323 1.68 -11.10 -4.50
CA ALA A 323 1.64 -12.51 -4.89
C ALA A 323 2.33 -12.75 -6.22
N LEU A 324 2.23 -11.81 -7.18
CA LEU A 324 2.97 -11.87 -8.45
C LEU A 324 4.48 -11.79 -8.18
N ALA A 325 4.92 -10.86 -7.35
CA ALA A 325 6.33 -10.74 -6.95
C ALA A 325 6.83 -12.04 -6.30
N LEU A 326 6.04 -12.63 -5.37
CA LEU A 326 6.37 -13.89 -4.71
C LEU A 326 6.42 -15.06 -5.70
N ALA A 327 5.47 -15.13 -6.64
CA ALA A 327 5.43 -16.18 -7.66
C ALA A 327 6.61 -16.11 -8.64
N LEU A 328 7.08 -14.90 -8.92
CA LEU A 328 8.30 -14.68 -9.70
C LEU A 328 9.53 -15.14 -8.93
N TRP A 329 9.59 -14.78 -7.65
CA TRP A 329 10.69 -15.13 -6.74
C TRP A 329 10.80 -16.64 -6.47
N MET A 330 9.69 -17.34 -6.22
CA MET A 330 9.64 -18.78 -5.93
C MET A 330 9.85 -19.67 -7.17
N ARG A 331 10.07 -19.07 -8.34
CA ARG A 331 10.16 -19.82 -9.58
C ARG A 331 11.44 -20.68 -9.64
N PRO A 332 11.37 -21.93 -10.11
CA PRO A 332 12.56 -22.73 -10.38
C PRO A 332 13.51 -22.04 -11.37
N ALA A 333 14.81 -22.05 -11.05
CA ALA A 333 15.86 -21.46 -11.89
C ALA A 333 16.08 -22.20 -13.23
N THR A 334 15.53 -23.40 -13.38
CA THR A 334 15.77 -24.35 -14.47
C THR A 334 14.83 -24.21 -15.68
N GLY A 335 13.88 -23.28 -15.67
CA GLY A 335 13.02 -23.04 -16.83
C GLY A 335 13.78 -22.45 -18.01
N SER A 336 13.78 -23.14 -19.17
CA SER A 336 14.32 -22.66 -20.44
C SER A 336 14.00 -21.18 -20.68
N ARG A 337 15.04 -20.34 -20.66
CA ARG A 337 14.96 -18.91 -20.96
C ARG A 337 14.63 -18.77 -22.44
N ARG A 338 13.41 -18.42 -22.78
CA ARG A 338 13.04 -18.07 -24.16
C ARG A 338 13.63 -16.69 -24.46
N ARG A 339 14.57 -16.63 -25.41
CA ARG A 339 15.12 -15.35 -25.90
C ARG A 339 13.98 -14.58 -26.54
N PHE A 340 13.62 -13.44 -25.96
CA PHE A 340 12.82 -12.45 -26.66
C PHE A 340 13.79 -11.64 -27.55
N THR A 341 13.29 -11.14 -28.67
CA THR A 341 14.02 -10.25 -29.58
C THR A 341 14.75 -9.16 -28.78
N PHE A 342 15.96 -8.77 -29.23
CA PHE A 342 16.89 -7.82 -28.58
C PHE A 342 17.82 -8.37 -27.46
N HIS A 343 18.21 -9.64 -27.51
CA HIS A 343 19.18 -10.26 -26.58
C HIS A 343 18.75 -10.30 -25.10
N VAL A 344 17.47 -10.07 -24.80
CA VAL A 344 16.94 -10.15 -23.42
C VAL A 344 16.26 -11.49 -23.20
N ALA A 345 16.81 -12.26 -22.28
CA ALA A 345 16.19 -13.50 -21.82
C ALA A 345 15.09 -13.17 -20.82
N LEU A 346 13.86 -12.98 -21.31
CA LEU A 346 12.72 -12.89 -20.41
C LEU A 346 12.56 -14.24 -19.69
N PRO A 347 12.31 -14.22 -18.39
CA PRO A 347 12.16 -15.46 -17.64
C PRO A 347 10.94 -16.24 -18.17
N PHE A 348 9.90 -15.58 -18.67
CA PHE A 348 8.62 -16.20 -19.00
C PHE A 348 8.03 -15.76 -20.36
N ALA A 349 6.95 -16.42 -20.79
CA ALA A 349 6.26 -16.14 -22.05
C ALA A 349 5.71 -14.70 -22.11
N PRO A 350 5.65 -14.05 -23.29
CA PRO A 350 5.21 -12.65 -23.43
C PRO A 350 3.84 -12.35 -22.83
N TRP A 351 2.89 -13.28 -22.90
CA TRP A 351 1.57 -13.09 -22.31
C TRP A 351 1.61 -12.89 -20.79
N ARG A 352 2.58 -13.48 -20.07
CA ARG A 352 2.75 -13.24 -18.62
C ARG A 352 3.21 -11.83 -18.33
N LEU A 353 4.09 -11.29 -19.18
CA LEU A 353 4.53 -9.91 -19.08
C LEU A 353 3.34 -8.95 -19.21
N LEU A 354 2.45 -9.24 -20.17
CA LEU A 354 1.20 -8.50 -20.35
C LEU A 354 0.35 -8.50 -19.07
N PHE A 355 0.17 -9.65 -18.41
CA PHE A 355 -0.61 -9.68 -17.15
C PHE A 355 0.08 -8.98 -15.99
N TYR A 356 1.40 -9.05 -15.87
CA TYR A 356 2.12 -8.27 -14.86
C TYR A 356 1.95 -6.77 -15.11
N ALA A 357 2.11 -6.32 -16.36
CA ALA A 357 1.91 -4.94 -16.75
C ALA A 357 0.46 -4.49 -16.52
N LEU A 358 -0.53 -5.34 -16.82
CA LEU A 358 -1.95 -5.06 -16.61
C LEU A 358 -2.25 -4.93 -15.11
N CYS A 359 -1.82 -5.88 -14.28
CA CYS A 359 -2.08 -5.82 -12.83
C CYS A 359 -1.39 -4.62 -12.18
N LEU A 360 -0.12 -4.36 -12.52
CA LEU A 360 0.62 -3.21 -11.97
C LEU A 360 0.07 -1.88 -12.49
N GLY A 361 -0.22 -1.76 -13.78
CA GLY A 361 -0.84 -0.55 -14.36
C GLY A 361 -2.21 -0.26 -13.75
N GLY A 362 -2.97 -1.31 -13.42
CA GLY A 362 -4.25 -1.20 -12.72
C GLY A 362 -4.13 -0.58 -11.34
N LEU A 363 -3.01 -0.83 -10.63
CA LEU A 363 -2.73 -0.13 -9.37
C LEU A 363 -2.60 1.37 -9.58
N GLY A 364 -1.91 1.83 -10.64
CA GLY A 364 -1.77 3.26 -10.92
C GLY A 364 -3.10 3.99 -11.16
N PHE A 365 -4.10 3.25 -11.64
CA PHE A 365 -5.46 3.77 -11.84
C PHE A 365 -6.37 3.60 -10.60
N LEU A 366 -6.04 2.67 -9.69
CA LEU A 366 -6.72 2.50 -8.40
C LEU A 366 -6.22 3.50 -7.36
N ASN A 367 -4.91 3.61 -7.23
CA ASN A 367 -4.19 4.56 -6.41
C ASN A 367 -2.81 4.80 -7.05
N THR A 368 -2.54 5.99 -7.56
CA THR A 368 -1.37 6.25 -8.42
C THR A 368 -0.03 5.87 -7.81
N TRP A 369 0.17 6.05 -6.50
CA TRP A 369 1.44 5.77 -5.84
C TRP A 369 1.70 4.28 -5.62
N ASP A 370 0.67 3.44 -5.65
CA ASP A 370 0.84 1.99 -5.60
C ASP A 370 1.65 1.50 -6.80
N PHE A 371 1.47 2.08 -7.99
CA PHE A 371 2.16 1.60 -9.19
C PHE A 371 3.70 1.59 -9.07
N PRO A 372 4.39 2.71 -8.79
CA PRO A 372 5.84 2.71 -8.64
C PRO A 372 6.32 1.84 -7.46
N ILE A 373 5.55 1.77 -6.37
CA ILE A 373 5.90 0.96 -5.18
C ILE A 373 5.91 -0.53 -5.53
N TYR A 374 4.82 -1.04 -6.10
CA TYR A 374 4.72 -2.47 -6.40
C TYR A 374 5.48 -2.86 -7.66
N LEU A 375 5.70 -1.93 -8.59
CA LEU A 375 6.69 -2.10 -9.68
C LEU A 375 8.09 -2.34 -9.10
N PHE A 376 8.52 -1.53 -8.13
CA PHE A 376 9.81 -1.73 -7.46
C PHE A 376 9.89 -3.11 -6.80
N VAL A 377 8.87 -3.53 -6.05
CA VAL A 377 8.86 -4.86 -5.40
C VAL A 377 8.95 -6.00 -6.42
N VAL A 378 8.18 -5.94 -7.52
CA VAL A 378 8.21 -6.96 -8.58
C VAL A 378 9.57 -6.99 -9.29
N VAL A 379 10.14 -5.82 -9.61
CA VAL A 379 11.46 -5.70 -10.25
C VAL A 379 12.57 -6.18 -9.32
N ALA A 380 12.51 -5.86 -8.03
CA ALA A 380 13.46 -6.35 -7.03
C ALA A 380 13.37 -7.88 -6.88
N ALA A 381 12.15 -8.43 -6.81
CA ALA A 381 11.94 -9.89 -6.81
C ALA A 381 12.51 -10.54 -8.07
N PHE A 382 12.33 -9.92 -9.24
CA PHE A 382 12.95 -10.37 -10.49
C PHE A 382 14.48 -10.36 -10.40
N GLY A 383 15.07 -9.23 -10.00
CA GLY A 383 16.51 -9.05 -9.88
C GLY A 383 17.13 -10.09 -8.97
N LEU A 384 16.55 -10.31 -7.80
CA LEU A 384 17.03 -11.32 -6.87
C LEU A 384 16.88 -12.74 -7.45
N SER A 385 15.80 -13.04 -8.18
CA SER A 385 15.56 -14.35 -8.79
C SER A 385 16.50 -14.63 -9.98
N SER A 386 17.07 -13.57 -10.56
CA SER A 386 17.84 -13.64 -11.78
C SER A 386 19.28 -14.11 -11.52
N ASN A 387 19.61 -15.32 -11.94
CA ASN A 387 20.95 -15.90 -11.76
C ASN A 387 21.86 -15.47 -12.94
N HIS A 388 22.18 -14.18 -13.05
CA HIS A 388 23.15 -13.68 -14.03
C HIS A 388 24.57 -13.81 -13.46
N ARG A 389 25.48 -14.44 -14.23
CA ARG A 389 26.90 -14.54 -13.87
C ARG A 389 27.66 -13.24 -14.14
N ASP A 390 27.21 -12.46 -15.12
CA ASP A 390 27.77 -11.17 -15.50
C ASP A 390 26.92 -10.01 -14.92
N PRO A 391 27.51 -9.09 -14.13
CA PRO A 391 26.82 -7.93 -13.57
C PRO A 391 26.19 -7.01 -14.63
N GLN A 392 26.83 -6.79 -15.78
CA GLN A 392 26.30 -5.88 -16.81
C GLN A 392 25.03 -6.45 -17.44
N SER A 393 25.04 -7.74 -17.78
CA SER A 393 23.86 -8.48 -18.23
C SER A 393 22.73 -8.47 -17.19
N ALA A 394 23.06 -8.56 -15.90
CA ALA A 394 22.09 -8.49 -14.81
C ALA A 394 21.38 -7.13 -14.77
N VAL A 395 22.15 -6.04 -14.77
CA VAL A 395 21.62 -4.67 -14.77
C VAL A 395 20.78 -4.41 -16.01
N ARG A 396 21.27 -4.77 -17.20
CA ARG A 396 20.52 -4.59 -18.46
C ARG A 396 19.19 -5.35 -18.45
N SER A 397 19.17 -6.57 -17.93
CA SER A 397 17.95 -7.38 -17.84
C SER A 397 16.95 -6.78 -16.85
N LEU A 398 17.43 -6.34 -15.69
CA LEU A 398 16.62 -5.66 -14.68
C LEU A 398 15.98 -4.38 -15.23
N LEU A 399 16.78 -3.50 -15.85
CA LEU A 399 16.32 -2.24 -16.45
C LEU A 399 15.33 -2.49 -17.58
N THR A 400 15.61 -3.47 -18.45
CA THR A 400 14.67 -3.81 -19.53
C THR A 400 13.35 -4.33 -18.98
N PHE A 401 13.39 -5.21 -17.97
CA PHE A 401 12.19 -5.73 -17.34
C PHE A 401 11.37 -4.62 -16.68
N ALA A 402 12.03 -3.74 -15.93
CA ALA A 402 11.41 -2.57 -15.31
C ALA A 402 10.76 -1.65 -16.38
N LEU A 403 11.49 -1.35 -17.46
CA LEU A 403 10.99 -0.50 -18.55
C LEU A 403 9.77 -1.12 -19.24
N LEU A 404 9.81 -2.42 -19.55
CA LEU A 404 8.69 -3.10 -20.20
C LEU A 404 7.43 -3.12 -19.33
N LEU A 405 7.57 -3.33 -18.02
CA LEU A 405 6.45 -3.27 -17.08
C LEU A 405 5.93 -1.85 -16.90
N ALA A 406 6.83 -0.87 -16.80
CA ALA A 406 6.45 0.54 -16.69
C ALA A 406 5.68 1.00 -17.93
N VAL A 407 6.28 0.85 -19.11
CA VAL A 407 5.66 1.25 -20.39
C VAL A 407 4.40 0.45 -20.66
N GLY A 408 4.41 -0.86 -20.43
CA GLY A 408 3.21 -1.69 -20.59
C GLY A 408 2.08 -1.29 -19.65
N GLY A 409 2.39 -1.01 -18.38
CA GLY A 409 1.41 -0.56 -17.39
C GLY A 409 0.80 0.80 -17.74
N PHE A 410 1.60 1.75 -18.23
CA PHE A 410 1.07 3.02 -18.74
C PHE A 410 0.24 2.84 -20.02
N ALA A 411 0.76 2.08 -21.00
CA ALA A 411 0.12 1.93 -22.30
C ALA A 411 -1.25 1.25 -22.22
N LEU A 412 -1.41 0.23 -21.37
CA LEU A 412 -2.69 -0.48 -21.20
C LEU A 412 -3.79 0.39 -20.58
N TYR A 413 -3.42 1.47 -19.90
CA TYR A 413 -4.32 2.41 -19.24
C TYR A 413 -4.25 3.81 -19.87
N LEU A 414 -3.71 3.93 -21.08
CA LEU A 414 -3.45 5.21 -21.75
C LEU A 414 -4.68 6.14 -21.82
N PRO A 415 -5.92 5.67 -22.11
CA PRO A 415 -7.09 6.54 -22.08
C PRO A 415 -7.32 7.24 -20.74
N PHE A 416 -7.00 6.58 -19.61
CA PHE A 416 -7.07 7.20 -18.29
C PHE A 416 -5.98 8.27 -18.14
N TRP A 417 -4.73 7.94 -18.46
CA TRP A 417 -3.60 8.87 -18.30
C TRP A 417 -3.73 10.14 -19.16
N ILE A 418 -4.36 10.06 -20.32
CA ILE A 418 -4.64 11.23 -21.17
C ILE A 418 -5.65 12.17 -20.50
N GLY A 419 -6.68 11.63 -19.85
CA GLY A 419 -7.72 12.41 -19.18
C GLY A 419 -7.37 12.86 -17.76
N PHE A 420 -6.40 12.21 -17.12
CA PHE A 420 -6.05 12.45 -15.72
C PHE A 420 -5.24 13.74 -15.53
N ARG A 421 -5.71 14.59 -14.62
CA ARG A 421 -5.00 15.77 -14.13
C ARG A 421 -4.63 15.56 -12.66
N SER A 422 -3.34 15.36 -12.40
CA SER A 422 -2.80 15.20 -11.05
C SER A 422 -2.90 16.51 -10.27
N GLN A 423 -3.28 16.42 -8.99
CA GLN A 423 -3.19 17.51 -8.03
C GLN A 423 -1.77 17.62 -7.41
N ALA A 424 -0.93 16.60 -7.59
CA ALA A 424 0.44 16.60 -7.09
C ALA A 424 1.38 17.39 -8.02
N GLY A 425 2.05 18.39 -7.46
CA GLY A 425 2.98 19.31 -8.12
C GLY A 425 4.46 18.92 -8.05
N GLY A 426 4.77 17.67 -7.68
CA GLY A 426 6.14 17.12 -7.62
C GLY A 426 6.68 16.89 -6.20
N LEU A 427 7.92 16.41 -6.10
CA LEU A 427 8.59 16.12 -4.82
C LEU A 427 9.33 17.36 -4.28
N LEU A 428 9.12 17.66 -3.00
CA LEU A 428 9.80 18.70 -2.25
C LEU A 428 10.53 18.12 -1.03
N PRO A 429 11.62 18.76 -0.57
CA PRO A 429 12.30 18.33 0.65
C PRO A 429 11.44 18.64 1.88
N ASN A 430 11.29 17.65 2.75
CA ASN A 430 10.72 17.82 4.09
C ASN A 430 11.86 18.21 5.05
N LEU A 431 12.02 19.51 5.29
CA LEU A 431 13.13 20.04 6.10
C LEU A 431 12.82 20.08 7.60
N PHE A 432 11.56 20.29 7.98
CA PHE A 432 11.21 20.69 9.34
C PHE A 432 10.51 19.59 10.14
N ASN A 433 9.68 18.79 9.48
CA ASN A 433 8.79 17.88 10.17
C ASN A 433 9.33 16.45 10.10
N SER A 434 10.22 16.09 11.02
CA SER A 434 10.56 14.67 11.21
C SER A 434 9.54 14.05 12.17
N THR A 435 9.07 12.84 11.86
CA THR A 435 8.14 12.12 12.72
C THR A 435 8.81 11.83 14.04
N ARG A 436 8.15 12.19 15.14
CA ARG A 436 8.66 11.89 16.49
C ARG A 436 8.70 10.38 16.69
N PHE A 437 9.81 9.86 17.19
CA PHE A 437 9.98 8.42 17.37
C PHE A 437 8.90 7.76 18.24
N PRO A 438 8.43 8.37 19.35
CA PRO A 438 7.31 7.84 20.11
C PRO A 438 6.02 7.71 19.27
N GLN A 439 5.68 8.72 18.47
CA GLN A 439 4.51 8.69 17.59
C GLN A 439 4.66 7.61 16.50
N PHE A 440 5.86 7.47 15.92
CA PHE A 440 6.15 6.39 14.96
C PHE A 440 5.96 5.00 15.60
N LEU A 441 6.42 4.81 16.85
CA LEU A 441 6.19 3.58 17.59
C LEU A 441 4.72 3.37 17.95
N VAL A 442 3.96 4.43 18.23
CA VAL A 442 2.52 4.31 18.44
C VAL A 442 1.84 3.80 17.18
N MET A 443 2.17 4.40 16.03
CA MET A 443 1.58 4.04 14.74
C MET A 443 1.93 2.60 14.31
N PHE A 444 3.21 2.21 14.33
CA PHE A 444 3.64 0.92 13.78
C PHE A 444 3.95 -0.16 14.82
N GLY A 445 3.97 0.15 16.12
CA GLY A 445 4.46 -0.72 17.20
C GLY A 445 4.01 -2.19 17.12
N PRO A 446 2.71 -2.48 16.95
CA PRO A 446 2.22 -3.86 16.93
C PRO A 446 2.82 -4.70 15.79
N LEU A 447 3.11 -4.07 14.64
CA LEU A 447 3.69 -4.71 13.47
C LEU A 447 5.22 -4.60 13.41
N LEU A 448 5.79 -3.52 13.95
CA LEU A 448 7.22 -3.27 13.94
C LEU A 448 7.99 -4.27 14.81
N LEU A 449 7.41 -4.69 15.94
CA LEU A 449 8.03 -5.68 16.83
C LEU A 449 8.33 -7.03 16.15
N PRO A 450 7.35 -7.73 15.55
CA PRO A 450 7.62 -8.99 14.86
C PRO A 450 8.54 -8.80 13.63
N VAL A 451 8.44 -7.66 12.93
CA VAL A 451 9.33 -7.32 11.81
C VAL A 451 10.77 -7.15 12.27
N ALA A 452 11.01 -6.39 13.33
CA ALA A 452 12.34 -6.18 13.90
C ALA A 452 12.95 -7.50 14.40
N ALA A 453 12.14 -8.34 15.07
CA ALA A 453 12.58 -9.66 15.51
C ALA A 453 13.00 -10.56 14.32
N LEU A 454 12.23 -10.56 13.24
CA LEU A 454 12.56 -11.30 12.01
C LEU A 454 13.89 -10.79 11.40
N VAL A 455 14.05 -9.49 11.26
CA VAL A 455 15.26 -8.87 10.68
C VAL A 455 16.49 -9.17 11.51
N VAL A 456 16.40 -9.03 12.84
CA VAL A 456 17.51 -9.35 13.76
C VAL A 456 17.85 -10.84 13.70
N ALA A 457 16.84 -11.73 13.69
CA ALA A 457 17.08 -13.17 13.57
C ALA A 457 17.75 -13.54 12.24
N ALA A 458 17.32 -12.95 11.13
CA ALA A 458 17.93 -13.15 9.82
C ALA A 458 19.37 -12.62 9.76
N ALA A 459 19.60 -11.42 10.29
CA ALA A 459 20.92 -10.79 10.37
C ALA A 459 21.91 -11.62 11.20
N ARG A 460 21.48 -12.15 12.36
CA ARG A 460 22.28 -13.05 13.20
C ARG A 460 22.64 -14.34 12.45
N ARG A 461 21.66 -14.96 11.77
CA ARG A 461 21.90 -16.18 10.97
C ARG A 461 22.88 -15.96 9.82
N GLN A 462 22.86 -14.77 9.22
CA GLN A 462 23.76 -14.39 8.12
C GLN A 462 25.07 -13.75 8.60
N GLY A 463 25.31 -13.68 9.91
CA GLY A 463 26.55 -13.13 10.47
C GLY A 463 26.76 -11.64 10.19
N VAL A 464 25.68 -10.87 10.03
CA VAL A 464 25.75 -9.42 9.80
C VAL A 464 26.30 -8.73 11.06
N LYS A 465 27.45 -8.07 10.92
CA LYS A 465 28.11 -7.36 12.03
C LYS A 465 27.45 -6.01 12.30
N ALA A 466 27.26 -5.69 13.58
CA ALA A 466 26.68 -4.41 14.02
C ALA A 466 27.45 -3.18 13.48
N GLY A 467 28.78 -3.22 13.45
CA GLY A 467 29.60 -2.13 12.88
C GLY A 467 29.33 -1.88 11.39
N ARG A 468 28.97 -2.94 10.62
CA ARG A 468 28.58 -2.79 9.20
C ARG A 468 27.19 -2.15 9.09
N VAL A 469 26.25 -2.55 9.95
CA VAL A 469 24.93 -1.92 10.02
C VAL A 469 25.07 -0.43 10.34
N ALA A 470 25.87 -0.08 11.35
CA ALA A 470 26.12 1.31 11.73
C ALA A 470 26.74 2.12 10.59
N LEU A 471 27.74 1.56 9.89
CA LEU A 471 28.35 2.21 8.72
C LEU A 471 27.33 2.48 7.61
N TRP A 472 26.52 1.49 7.24
CA TRP A 472 25.51 1.65 6.20
C TRP A 472 24.40 2.61 6.61
N THR A 473 23.98 2.56 7.87
CA THR A 473 23.00 3.51 8.44
C THR A 473 23.52 4.94 8.34
N GLY A 474 24.75 5.18 8.80
CA GLY A 474 25.40 6.48 8.71
C GLY A 474 25.60 6.94 7.27
N ALA A 475 25.99 6.04 6.36
CA ALA A 475 26.18 6.35 4.95
C ALA A 475 24.86 6.72 4.24
N ILE A 476 23.76 6.03 4.55
CA ILE A 476 22.43 6.36 4.02
C ILE A 476 22.02 7.76 4.49
N LEU A 477 22.05 8.02 5.79
CA LEU A 477 21.62 9.30 6.35
C LEU A 477 22.50 10.45 5.88
N LEU A 478 23.83 10.28 5.91
CA LEU A 478 24.76 11.27 5.41
C LEU A 478 24.56 11.50 3.91
N GLY A 479 24.40 10.43 3.13
CA GLY A 479 24.12 10.52 1.69
C GLY A 479 22.84 11.30 1.40
N THR A 480 21.76 11.05 2.13
CA THR A 480 20.50 11.77 1.99
C THR A 480 20.64 13.24 2.38
N ILE A 481 21.32 13.54 3.49
CA ILE A 481 21.57 14.93 3.93
C ILE A 481 22.43 15.68 2.90
N LEU A 482 23.51 15.07 2.42
CA LEU A 482 24.37 15.65 1.39
C LEU A 482 23.60 15.87 0.09
N PHE A 483 22.76 14.93 -0.31
CA PHE A 483 21.89 15.09 -1.48
C PHE A 483 20.95 16.30 -1.32
N LEU A 484 20.29 16.43 -0.17
CA LEU A 484 19.40 17.56 0.13
C LEU A 484 20.17 18.90 0.13
N LEU A 485 21.35 18.94 0.74
CA LEU A 485 22.21 20.13 0.75
C LEU A 485 22.66 20.51 -0.67
N LEU A 486 23.08 19.53 -1.48
CA LEU A 486 23.46 19.76 -2.86
C LEU A 486 22.26 20.25 -3.70
N ALA A 487 21.07 19.68 -3.51
CA ALA A 487 19.85 20.13 -4.18
C ALA A 487 19.50 21.59 -3.79
N ALA A 488 19.63 21.94 -2.51
CA ALA A 488 19.42 23.30 -2.03
C ALA A 488 20.44 24.28 -2.62
N LEU A 489 21.72 23.91 -2.68
CA LEU A 489 22.79 24.76 -3.25
C LEU A 489 22.72 24.90 -4.78
N ALA A 490 22.26 23.85 -5.47
CA ALA A 490 22.11 23.85 -6.92
C ALA A 490 20.94 24.74 -7.37
N SER A 491 19.84 24.76 -6.61
CA SER A 491 18.64 25.53 -6.95
C SER A 491 18.78 27.03 -6.61
N PRO A 492 18.38 27.96 -7.51
CA PRO A 492 18.36 29.40 -7.22
C PRO A 492 17.53 29.74 -5.98
N GLN A 493 16.36 29.09 -5.83
CA GLN A 493 15.48 29.26 -4.69
C GLN A 493 16.16 28.79 -3.40
N GLY A 494 16.77 27.60 -3.39
CA GLY A 494 17.48 27.09 -2.22
C GLY A 494 18.63 27.99 -1.79
N ARG A 495 19.41 28.55 -2.74
CA ARG A 495 20.44 29.56 -2.42
C ARG A 495 19.85 30.83 -1.81
N GLN A 496 18.70 31.29 -2.28
CA GLN A 496 18.02 32.46 -1.72
C GLN A 496 17.54 32.21 -0.28
N TYR A 497 16.92 31.05 -0.01
CA TYR A 497 16.53 30.65 1.35
C TYR A 497 17.73 30.54 2.29
N LEU A 498 18.83 29.92 1.84
CA LEU A 498 20.06 29.80 2.63
C LEU A 498 20.69 31.17 2.91
N ALA A 499 20.70 32.08 1.94
CA ALA A 499 21.21 33.43 2.11
C ALA A 499 20.35 34.25 3.09
N ALA A 500 19.02 34.17 2.98
CA ALA A 500 18.09 34.85 3.89
C ALA A 500 18.20 34.32 5.33
N TRP A 501 18.29 33.00 5.50
CA TRP A 501 18.49 32.39 6.81
C TRP A 501 19.83 32.81 7.43
N ARG A 502 20.92 32.82 6.63
CA ARG A 502 22.26 33.22 7.08
C ARG A 502 22.37 34.70 7.42
N SER A 503 21.72 35.57 6.66
CA SER A 503 21.76 37.02 6.89
C SER A 503 20.88 37.48 8.05
N GLY A 504 19.98 36.61 8.54
CA GLY A 504 18.95 36.99 9.50
C GLY A 504 17.87 37.89 8.90
N GLY A 505 17.83 38.01 7.56
CA GLY A 505 16.82 38.78 6.83
C GLY A 505 15.48 38.05 6.72
N PRO A 506 14.45 38.70 6.15
CA PRO A 506 13.14 38.09 5.95
C PRO A 506 13.24 36.87 5.03
N ILE A 507 12.67 35.75 5.48
CA ILE A 507 12.59 34.52 4.67
C ILE A 507 11.44 34.67 3.67
N PRO A 508 11.67 34.40 2.36
CA PRO A 508 10.61 34.47 1.36
C PRO A 508 9.37 33.64 1.75
N GLY A 509 8.19 34.25 1.70
CA GLY A 509 6.91 33.66 2.11
C GLY A 509 6.61 33.70 3.61
N LEU A 510 7.57 34.09 4.46
CA LEU A 510 7.44 34.24 5.91
C LEU A 510 7.72 35.68 6.36
N GLU A 511 7.59 36.66 5.46
CA GLU A 511 7.89 38.07 5.74
C GLU A 511 7.00 38.64 6.85
N HIS A 512 5.80 38.08 7.01
CA HIS A 512 4.82 38.46 8.03
C HIS A 512 5.08 37.81 9.40
N ILE A 513 6.10 36.95 9.51
CA ILE A 513 6.41 36.20 10.72
C ILE A 513 7.62 36.82 11.43
N PRO A 514 7.45 37.38 12.64
CA PRO A 514 8.56 37.92 13.42
C PRO A 514 9.62 36.85 13.70
N ASP A 515 10.90 37.21 13.58
CA ASP A 515 12.05 36.35 13.88
C ASP A 515 12.07 34.99 13.14
N ALA A 516 11.46 34.91 11.95
CA ALA A 516 11.39 33.68 11.16
C ALA A 516 12.74 32.95 11.00
N PRO A 517 13.89 33.60 10.73
CA PRO A 517 15.19 32.91 10.65
C PRO A 517 15.59 32.17 11.93
N ARG A 518 15.32 32.75 13.11
CA ARG A 518 15.65 32.13 14.40
C ARG A 518 14.72 30.96 14.68
N LEU A 519 13.42 31.10 14.42
CA LEU A 519 12.43 30.03 14.59
C LEU A 519 12.75 28.83 13.70
N VAL A 520 13.05 29.09 12.42
CA VAL A 520 13.50 28.07 11.46
C VAL A 520 14.79 27.38 11.93
N GLY A 521 15.79 28.17 12.36
CA GLY A 521 17.06 27.63 12.86
C GLY A 521 16.88 26.73 14.09
N ARG A 522 16.02 27.13 15.03
CA ARG A 522 15.66 26.32 16.21
C ARG A 522 15.02 24.99 15.80
N ARG A 523 14.07 25.01 14.86
CA ARG A 523 13.38 23.79 14.40
C ARG A 523 14.32 22.83 13.68
N LEU A 524 15.23 23.35 12.86
CA LEU A 524 16.29 22.53 12.24
C LEU A 524 17.21 21.92 13.29
N LEU A 525 17.57 22.67 14.35
CA LEU A 525 18.36 22.16 15.46
C LEU A 525 17.60 21.08 16.25
N GLU A 526 16.32 21.29 16.56
CA GLU A 526 15.45 20.29 17.23
C GLU A 526 15.43 18.98 16.44
N ARG A 527 15.30 19.06 15.10
CA ARG A 527 15.37 17.89 14.22
C ARG A 527 16.73 17.19 14.26
N LEU A 528 17.83 17.94 14.23
CA LEU A 528 19.19 17.37 14.32
C LEU A 528 19.44 16.68 15.67
N LEU A 529 18.87 17.21 16.75
CA LEU A 529 18.99 16.66 18.10
C LEU A 529 18.05 15.46 18.36
N ALA A 530 17.05 15.24 17.51
CA ALA A 530 16.10 14.13 17.61
C ALA A 530 16.06 13.24 16.34
N PRO A 531 17.18 12.64 15.87
CA PRO A 531 17.26 11.90 14.61
C PRO A 531 16.72 10.45 14.71
N TRP A 532 15.98 10.12 15.76
CA TRP A 532 15.73 8.73 16.18
C TRP A 532 14.91 7.93 15.16
N THR A 533 13.88 8.54 14.56
CA THR A 533 13.05 7.88 13.54
C THR A 533 13.83 7.55 12.27
N PRO A 534 14.48 8.52 11.58
CA PRO A 534 15.27 8.21 10.40
C PRO A 534 16.45 7.28 10.72
N LEU A 535 17.05 7.37 11.91
CA LEU A 535 18.09 6.44 12.35
C LEU A 535 17.57 5.00 12.48
N ALA A 536 16.42 4.81 13.15
CA ALA A 536 15.82 3.49 13.33
C ALA A 536 15.41 2.87 11.99
N LEU A 537 14.81 3.66 11.10
CA LEU A 537 14.38 3.22 9.76
C LEU A 537 15.57 2.88 8.86
N ALA A 538 16.60 3.73 8.82
CA ALA A 538 17.82 3.45 8.07
C ALA A 538 18.56 2.22 8.62
N ALA A 539 18.57 2.01 9.94
CA ALA A 539 19.14 0.82 10.55
C ALA A 539 18.33 -0.45 10.24
N LEU A 540 16.99 -0.37 10.26
CA LEU A 540 16.12 -1.47 9.88
C LEU A 540 16.34 -1.86 8.41
N PHE A 541 16.35 -0.88 7.51
CA PHE A 541 16.65 -1.07 6.10
C PHE A 541 18.04 -1.68 5.90
N ALA A 542 19.09 -1.07 6.47
CA ALA A 542 20.46 -1.54 6.33
C ALA A 542 20.62 -2.98 6.84
N THR A 543 19.98 -3.31 7.97
CA THR A 543 20.02 -4.66 8.52
C THR A 543 19.30 -5.67 7.62
N ALA A 544 18.10 -5.34 7.14
CA ALA A 544 17.34 -6.20 6.23
C ALA A 544 18.07 -6.39 4.89
N PHE A 545 18.60 -5.31 4.32
CA PHE A 545 19.38 -5.32 3.09
C PHE A 545 20.64 -6.17 3.24
N LEU A 546 21.47 -5.91 4.25
CA LEU A 546 22.71 -6.67 4.49
C LEU A 546 22.43 -8.15 4.78
N ALA A 547 21.34 -8.46 5.48
CA ALA A 547 20.93 -9.84 5.72
C ALA A 547 20.46 -10.54 4.43
N SER A 548 19.91 -9.81 3.46
CA SER A 548 19.49 -10.36 2.16
C SER A 548 20.67 -10.65 1.22
N LEU A 549 21.81 -9.98 1.42
CA LEU A 549 23.02 -10.22 0.63
C LEU A 549 23.61 -11.59 0.98
N ARG A 550 24.09 -12.32 -0.04
CA ARG A 550 24.74 -13.61 0.18
C ARG A 550 25.93 -13.46 1.13
N PRO A 551 26.06 -14.33 2.15
CA PRO A 551 27.16 -14.23 3.09
C PRO A 551 28.49 -14.46 2.34
N PRO A 552 29.55 -13.69 2.65
CA PRO A 552 30.87 -13.90 2.06
C PRO A 552 31.53 -15.20 2.56
N SER A 553 31.02 -15.83 3.62
CA SER A 553 31.58 -17.06 4.20
C SER A 553 30.80 -18.31 3.79
N LEU A 554 31.52 -19.34 3.34
CA LEU A 554 31.01 -20.68 2.98
C LEU A 554 30.31 -21.46 4.13
N ARG A 555 30.28 -20.92 5.36
CA ARG A 555 29.81 -21.65 6.56
C ARG A 555 28.34 -21.45 6.91
N SER A 556 27.67 -20.41 6.40
CA SER A 556 26.26 -20.13 6.71
C SER A 556 25.36 -20.61 5.57
N ALA A 557 24.36 -21.43 5.92
CA ALA A 557 23.35 -21.87 4.95
C ALA A 557 22.64 -20.65 4.32
N PRO A 558 22.30 -20.70 3.02
CA PRO A 558 21.59 -19.61 2.36
C PRO A 558 20.24 -19.36 3.02
N LEU A 559 19.81 -18.08 3.03
CA LEU A 559 18.47 -17.74 3.49
C LEU A 559 17.43 -18.53 2.72
N ARG A 560 16.38 -18.92 3.45
CA ARG A 560 15.19 -19.49 2.84
C ARG A 560 14.55 -18.42 1.92
N PRO A 561 14.07 -18.79 0.72
CA PRO A 561 13.43 -17.84 -0.19
C PRO A 561 12.31 -17.03 0.49
N GLU A 562 11.54 -17.66 1.36
CA GLU A 562 10.41 -17.03 2.05
C GLU A 562 10.89 -15.93 3.01
N THR A 563 11.99 -16.18 3.74
CA THR A 563 12.63 -15.18 4.60
C THR A 563 13.22 -14.04 3.78
N ALA A 564 13.90 -14.34 2.67
CA ALA A 564 14.46 -13.30 1.80
C ALA A 564 13.39 -12.39 1.19
N PHE A 565 12.23 -12.95 0.82
CA PHE A 565 11.10 -12.16 0.34
C PHE A 565 10.52 -11.28 1.46
N ALA A 566 10.37 -11.80 2.68
CA ALA A 566 9.94 -11.00 3.82
C ALA A 566 10.92 -9.85 4.15
N LEU A 567 12.24 -10.08 4.00
CA LEU A 567 13.25 -9.03 4.13
C LEU A 567 13.14 -7.98 3.03
N LEU A 568 12.82 -8.38 1.79
CA LEU A 568 12.55 -7.44 0.70
C LEU A 568 11.38 -6.52 1.07
N LEU A 569 10.25 -7.07 1.52
CA LEU A 569 9.09 -6.27 1.93
C LEU A 569 9.43 -5.35 3.10
N THR A 570 10.19 -5.85 4.07
CA THR A 570 10.65 -5.04 5.22
C THR A 570 11.55 -3.88 4.78
N ALA A 571 12.49 -4.15 3.87
CA ALA A 571 13.36 -3.12 3.33
C ALA A 571 12.57 -2.07 2.53
N THR A 572 11.59 -2.49 1.72
CA THR A 572 10.70 -1.57 1.01
C THR A 572 9.90 -0.70 1.98
N GLY A 573 9.25 -1.28 3.00
CA GLY A 573 8.49 -0.51 3.98
C GLY A 573 9.35 0.47 4.78
N ALA A 574 10.57 0.07 5.15
CA ALA A 574 11.55 0.95 5.80
C ALA A 574 11.99 2.10 4.89
N LEU A 575 12.15 1.86 3.58
CA LEU A 575 12.47 2.92 2.61
C LEU A 575 11.31 3.89 2.39
N LEU A 576 10.07 3.39 2.28
CA LEU A 576 8.88 4.24 2.09
C LEU A 576 8.70 5.19 3.27
N THR A 577 8.72 4.64 4.48
CA THR A 577 8.60 5.44 5.71
C THR A 577 9.79 6.39 5.89
N LEU A 578 11.01 5.97 5.54
CA LEU A 578 12.21 6.84 5.57
C LEU A 578 12.12 7.97 4.55
N ALA A 579 11.55 7.73 3.37
CA ALA A 579 11.41 8.76 2.34
C ALA A 579 10.56 9.94 2.83
N VAL A 580 9.49 9.67 3.56
CA VAL A 580 8.58 10.68 4.14
C VAL A 580 9.27 11.58 5.17
N GLU A 581 10.35 11.10 5.80
CA GLU A 581 11.15 11.92 6.72
C GLU A 581 11.91 13.02 5.97
N PHE A 582 12.27 12.82 4.70
CA PHE A 582 13.14 13.73 3.94
C PHE A 582 12.46 14.38 2.75
N PHE A 583 11.37 13.82 2.27
CA PHE A 583 10.66 14.29 1.08
C PHE A 583 9.15 14.20 1.27
N TYR A 584 8.44 15.08 0.57
CA TYR A 584 7.00 15.00 0.45
C TYR A 584 6.53 15.45 -0.92
N LEU A 585 5.34 15.03 -1.29
CA LEU A 585 4.66 15.42 -2.50
C LEU A 585 3.93 16.73 -2.26
N ARG A 586 4.25 17.74 -3.07
CA ARG A 586 3.55 19.01 -3.05
C ARG A 586 2.14 18.81 -3.59
N ASP A 587 1.15 19.20 -2.81
CA ASP A 587 -0.25 19.27 -3.18
C ASP A 587 -0.85 20.61 -2.73
N ILE A 588 -2.18 20.68 -2.64
CA ILE A 588 -2.93 21.83 -2.12
C ILE A 588 -2.65 22.14 -0.65
N PHE A 589 -2.34 21.15 0.18
CA PHE A 589 -2.07 21.35 1.60
C PHE A 589 -0.67 21.92 1.84
N GLY A 590 0.27 21.65 0.93
CA GLY A 590 1.63 22.17 1.02
C GLY A 590 2.47 21.57 2.15
N THR A 591 1.96 20.53 2.81
CA THR A 591 2.61 19.78 3.89
C THR A 591 2.82 18.32 3.48
N ARG A 592 3.53 17.54 4.31
CA ARG A 592 3.76 16.11 4.04
C ARG A 592 2.54 15.20 4.26
N MET A 593 1.40 15.79 4.61
CA MET A 593 0.20 15.08 5.05
C MET A 593 -0.24 13.97 4.10
N ASN A 594 -0.48 14.29 2.83
CA ASN A 594 -0.88 13.27 1.85
C ASN A 594 0.25 12.28 1.53
N THR A 595 1.52 12.68 1.68
CA THR A 595 2.62 11.73 1.45
C THR A 595 2.68 10.68 2.54
N VAL A 596 2.49 11.10 3.81
CA VAL A 596 2.37 10.17 4.93
C VAL A 596 1.19 9.24 4.68
N PHE A 597 0.02 9.79 4.36
CA PHE A 597 -1.20 9.03 4.10
C PHE A 597 -0.99 7.92 3.06
N GLU A 598 -0.37 8.26 1.93
CA GLU A 598 -0.16 7.31 0.83
C GLU A 598 0.95 6.28 1.11
N PHE A 599 1.97 6.63 1.92
CA PHE A 599 3.16 5.78 2.10
C PHE A 599 3.14 4.97 3.40
N TYR A 600 2.32 5.35 4.37
CA TYR A 600 2.17 4.64 5.65
C TYR A 600 1.05 3.59 5.61
N PHE A 601 0.06 3.79 4.75
CA PHE A 601 -1.07 2.87 4.55
C PHE A 601 -0.62 1.53 3.95
#